data_AF-A0A940LZ61-F1
#
_entry.id   AF-A0A940LZ61-F1
#
_cell.length_a   1.000
_cell.length_b   1.000
_cell.length_c   1.000
_cell.angle_alpha   90.00
_cell.angle_beta   90.00
_cell.angle_gamma   90.00
#
_symmetry.space_group_name_H-M   'P 1'
#
loop_
_entity.id
_entity.type
_entity.pdbx_description
1 polymer ?
#
loop_
_entity_poly.entity_id
_entity_poly.type
_entity_poly.pdbx_seq_one_letter_code
_entity_poly.pdbx_strand_id
1 'polypeptide(L)' 'MKGVGPRLAERLNSVGVTSFAQIAALSPEDADALDAKLGDFQGRLGRDRWIEQAGLLASNDIAGFEEKFGKL' A
#
# COMPACT_ATOMS: atom_id res chain seq x y z
N MET A 1 3.22 7.18 -0.48
CA MET A 1 3.49 5.88 0.17
C MET A 1 4.84 5.37 -0.28
N LYS A 2 5.72 4.99 0.66
CA LYS A 2 7.06 4.47 0.33
C LYS A 2 6.94 3.09 -0.31
N GLY A 3 7.83 2.79 -1.26
CA GLY A 3 7.84 1.51 -1.96
C GLY A 3 6.80 1.39 -3.08
N VAL A 4 5.94 2.38 -3.31
CA VAL A 4 5.01 2.40 -4.45
C VAL A 4 5.42 3.46 -5.47
N GLY A 5 6.14 3.02 -6.51
CA GLY A 5 6.54 3.87 -7.64
C GLY A 5 5.49 3.90 -8.76
N PRO A 6 5.67 4.74 -9.80
CA PRO A 6 4.66 4.99 -10.85
C PRO A 6 4.11 3.71 -11.50
N ARG A 7 4.97 2.78 -11.92
CA ARG A 7 4.56 1.51 -12.54
C ARG A 7 3.71 0.63 -11.62
N LEU A 8 4.00 0.66 -10.31
CA LEU A 8 3.25 -0.11 -9.34
C LEU A 8 1.91 0.56 -9.03
N ALA A 9 1.87 1.90 -9.00
CA ALA A 9 0.62 2.64 -8.92
C ALA A 9 -0.29 2.34 -10.14
N GLU A 10 0.27 2.32 -11.35
CA GLU A 10 -0.46 1.89 -12.56
C GLU A 10 -0.98 0.45 -12.43
N ARG A 11 -0.16 -0.48 -11.94
CA ARG A 11 -0.60 -1.86 -11.70
C ARG A 11 -1.76 -1.92 -10.70
N LEU A 12 -1.65 -1.21 -9.58
CA LEU A 12 -2.70 -1.13 -8.55
C LEU A 12 -4.00 -0.57 -9.13
N ASN A 13 -3.92 0.53 -9.88
CA ASN A 13 -5.08 1.10 -10.57
C ASN A 13 -5.72 0.09 -11.54
N SER A 14 -4.91 -0.67 -12.28
CA SER A 14 -5.40 -1.69 -13.22
C SER A 14 -6.14 -2.86 -12.55
N VAL A 15 -5.86 -3.14 -11.27
CA VAL A 15 -6.55 -4.16 -10.47
C VAL A 15 -7.63 -3.57 -9.56
N GLY A 16 -7.97 -2.28 -9.74
CA GLY A 16 -9.08 -1.61 -9.05
C GLY A 16 -8.73 -0.94 -7.71
N VAL A 17 -7.44 -0.87 -7.36
CA VAL A 17 -6.97 -0.21 -6.13
C VAL A 17 -6.49 1.20 -6.47
N THR A 18 -7.26 2.21 -6.06
CA THR A 18 -7.07 3.62 -6.45
C THR A 18 -6.91 4.56 -5.25
N SER A 19 -7.04 4.06 -4.02
CA SER A 19 -6.97 4.89 -2.81
C SER A 19 -6.21 4.19 -1.67
N PHE A 20 -5.62 4.98 -0.77
CA PHE A 20 -4.99 4.45 0.45
C PHE A 20 -6.01 3.77 1.37
N ALA A 21 -7.25 4.27 1.42
CA ALA A 21 -8.31 3.68 2.24
C ALA A 21 -8.61 2.21 1.84
N GLN A 22 -8.60 1.89 0.54
CA GLN A 22 -8.77 0.50 0.09
C GLN A 22 -7.63 -0.40 0.57
N ILE A 23 -6.38 0.07 0.50
CA ILE A 23 -5.22 -0.70 0.97
C ILE A 23 -5.26 -0.88 2.49
N ALA A 24 -5.63 0.17 3.23
CA ALA A 24 -5.74 0.15 4.68
C ALA A 24 -6.86 -0.80 5.18
N ALA A 25 -7.90 -1.01 4.37
CA ALA A 25 -9.04 -1.87 4.69
C ALA A 25 -8.85 -3.34 4.30
N LEU A 26 -7.70 -3.71 3.70
CA LEU A 26 -7.45 -5.10 3.31
C LEU A 26 -7.36 -6.00 4.54
N SER A 27 -8.16 -7.06 4.53
CA SER A 27 -7.95 -8.21 5.41
C SER A 27 -6.65 -8.95 5.01
N PRO A 28 -6.11 -9.84 5.86
CA PRO A 28 -4.95 -10.66 5.48
C PRO A 28 -5.17 -11.46 4.19
N GLU A 29 -6.36 -12.05 4.04
CA GLU A 29 -6.74 -12.80 2.84
C GLU A 29 -6.84 -11.92 1.58
N ASP A 30 -7.42 -10.72 1.69
CA ASP A 30 -7.50 -9.77 0.58
C ASP A 30 -6.11 -9.23 0.20
N ALA A 31 -5.25 -9.03 1.20
CA ALA A 31 -3.88 -8.59 1.00
C ALA A 31 -3.08 -9.62 0.22
N ASP A 32 -3.18 -10.90 0.59
CA ASP A 32 -2.52 -12.00 -0.13
C ASP A 32 -3.09 -12.16 -1.55
N ALA A 33 -4.41 -12.05 -1.71
CA ALA A 33 -5.07 -12.12 -3.01
C ALA A 33 -4.71 -10.93 -3.92
N LEU A 34 -4.54 -9.73 -3.35
CA LEU A 34 -4.06 -8.55 -4.09
C LEU A 34 -2.59 -8.73 -4.48
N ASP A 35 -1.74 -9.14 -3.55
CA ASP A 35 -0.30 -9.30 -3.75
C ASP A 35 0.01 -10.32 -4.85
N ALA A 36 -0.72 -11.44 -4.90
CA ALA A 36 -0.64 -12.43 -5.99
C ALA A 36 -1.00 -11.85 -7.37
N LYS A 37 -1.80 -10.77 -7.43
CA LYS A 37 -2.15 -10.09 -8.68
C LYS A 37 -1.12 -9.03 -9.09
N LEU A 38 -0.08 -8.76 -8.28
CA LEU A 38 0.89 -7.70 -8.58
C LEU A 38 2.02 -8.14 -9.52
N GLY A 39 2.13 -9.43 -9.87
CA GLY A 39 3.15 -9.93 -10.81
C GLY A 39 4.57 -9.74 -10.26
N ASP A 40 5.44 -9.04 -11.00
CA ASP A 40 6.82 -8.75 -10.58
C ASP A 40 6.93 -7.95 -9.26
N PHE A 41 5.81 -7.37 -8.82
CA PHE A 41 5.73 -6.64 -7.56
C PHE A 41 5.12 -7.45 -6.41
N GLN A 42 4.89 -8.75 -6.59
CA GLN A 42 4.46 -9.64 -5.52
C GLN A 42 5.48 -9.65 -4.36
N GLY A 43 4.98 -9.85 -3.14
CA GLY A 43 5.70 -9.84 -1.87
C GLY A 43 5.95 -8.43 -1.31
N ARG A 44 5.67 -7.38 -2.09
CA ARG A 44 5.94 -5.99 -1.72
C ARG A 44 4.95 -5.47 -0.69
N LEU A 45 3.69 -5.91 -0.77
CA LEU A 45 2.62 -5.40 0.10
C LEU A 45 2.97 -5.63 1.58
N GLY A 46 3.35 -6.85 1.94
CA GLY A 46 3.78 -7.20 3.29
C GLY A 46 5.17 -6.65 3.64
N ARG A 47 6.16 -6.87 2.76
CA ARG A 47 7.57 -6.47 3.02
C ARG A 47 7.71 -4.97 3.25
N ASP A 48 7.02 -4.17 2.46
CA ASP A 48 7.06 -2.71 2.55
C ASP A 48 5.96 -2.17 3.49
N ARG A 49 5.22 -3.03 4.22
CA ARG A 49 4.21 -2.66 5.22
C ARG A 49 3.12 -1.71 4.69
N TRP A 50 2.56 -2.00 3.52
CA TRP A 50 1.63 -1.10 2.85
C TRP A 50 0.35 -0.82 3.63
N ILE A 51 -0.23 -1.82 4.30
CA ILE A 51 -1.46 -1.64 5.08
C ILE A 51 -1.24 -0.60 6.20
N GLU A 52 -0.13 -0.70 6.93
CA GLU A 52 0.22 0.26 7.99
C GLU A 52 0.45 1.67 7.43
N GLN A 53 1.26 1.77 6.37
CA GLN A 53 1.51 3.05 5.69
C GLN A 53 0.22 3.69 5.17
N ALA A 54 -0.63 2.90 4.52
CA ALA A 54 -1.87 3.36 3.93
C ALA A 54 -2.87 3.80 5.01
N GLY A 55 -2.91 3.13 6.17
CA GLY A 55 -3.77 3.53 7.29
C GLY A 55 -3.43 4.92 7.83
N LEU A 56 -2.14 5.21 7.99
CA LEU A 56 -1.67 6.53 8.42
C LEU A 56 -2.02 7.61 7.39
N LEU A 57 -1.74 7.34 6.11
CA LEU A 57 -2.03 8.29 5.03
C LEU A 57 -3.54 8.50 4.80
N ALA A 58 -4.35 7.45 4.90
CA ALA A 58 -5.81 7.54 4.77
C ALA A 58 -6.45 8.34 5.91
N SER A 59 -5.84 8.31 7.11
CA SER A 59 -6.28 9.09 8.28
C SER A 59 -5.67 10.50 8.32
N ASN A 60 -4.89 10.89 7.30
CA ASN A 60 -4.14 12.13 7.24
C ASN A 60 -3.13 12.30 8.40
N ASP A 61 -2.68 11.19 9.00
CA ASP A 61 -1.64 11.16 10.03
C ASP A 61 -0.24 11.18 9.39
N ILE A 62 0.13 12.35 8.88
CA ILE A 62 1.43 12.56 8.24
C ILE A 62 2.55 12.48 9.27
N ALA A 63 2.33 12.98 10.48
CA ALA A 63 3.35 12.95 11.54
C ALA A 63 3.70 11.51 11.94
N GLY A 64 2.70 10.66 12.19
CA GLY A 64 2.91 9.25 12.50
C GLY A 64 3.51 8.48 11.33
N PHE A 65 3.14 8.84 10.09
CA PHE A 65 3.80 8.29 8.91
C PHE A 65 5.29 8.63 8.87
N GLU A 66 5.64 9.91 9.03
CA GLU A 66 7.02 10.36 8.94
C GLU A 66 7.90 9.85 10.10
N GLU A 67 7.33 9.71 11.30
CA GLU A 67 8.01 9.11 12.44
C GLU A 67 8.43 7.66 12.16
N LYS A 68 7.54 6.87 11.55
CA LYS A 68 7.77 5.43 11.33
C LYS A 68 8.48 5.09 10.03
N PHE A 69 8.26 5.88 8.98
CA PHE A 69 8.67 5.57 7.61
C PHE A 69 9.58 6.64 6.99
N GLY A 70 9.84 7.73 7.71
CA GLY A 70 10.60 8.88 7.24
C GLY A 70 9.75 9.84 6.40
N LYS A 71 10.34 11.01 6.12
CA LYS A 71 9.69 12.08 5.34
C LYS A 71 9.15 11.58 4.01
N LEU A 72 7.96 12.05 3.63
CA LEU A 72 7.28 11.65 2.38
C LEU A 72 8.15 11.82 1.14
#